data_AF-A0AAV8WMW6-F1
#
_entry.id   AF-A0AAV8WMW6-F1
#
_cell.length_a   1.000
_cell.length_b   1.000
_cell.length_c   1.000
_cell.angle_alpha   90.00
_cell.angle_beta   90.00
_cell.angle_gamma   90.00
#
_symmetry.space_group_name_H-M   'P 1'
#
loop_
_entity.id
_entity.type
_entity.pdbx_description
1 polymer ?
#
loop_
_entity_poly.entity_id
_entity_poly.type
_entity_poly.pdbx_seq_one_letter_code
_entity_poly.pdbx_strand_id
1 'polypeptide(L)' 'MSSKNCILPHVIIGDDAFKLDKHVMKPYQKKKQILEDSNKAVFNYRLSRARRVTETTFGIFCHTFRIFLPL' A
#
# COMPACT_ATOMS: atom_id res chain seq x y z
N MET A 1 -11.35 20.23 -16.51
CA MET A 1 -11.08 19.02 -15.70
C MET A 1 -12.32 18.76 -14.87
N SER A 2 -13.15 17.79 -15.27
CA SER A 2 -14.41 17.48 -14.59
C SER A 2 -14.11 16.62 -13.35
N SER A 3 -14.30 17.19 -12.17
CA SER A 3 -14.20 16.48 -10.90
C SER A 3 -15.33 15.46 -10.80
N LYS A 4 -15.09 14.23 -11.24
CA LYS A 4 -16.01 13.12 -10.99
C LYS A 4 -15.99 12.83 -9.48
N ASN A 5 -17.10 13.08 -8.79
CA ASN A 5 -17.36 12.55 -7.44
C ASN A 5 -17.54 11.03 -7.52
N CYS A 6 -16.44 10.30 -7.70
CA CYS A 6 -16.42 8.85 -7.72
C CYS A 6 -16.15 8.36 -6.29
N ILE A 7 -17.11 7.66 -5.70
CA ILE A 7 -16.94 6.98 -4.42
C ILE A 7 -15.98 5.81 -4.67
N LEU A 8 -14.76 5.91 -4.14
CA LEU A 8 -13.76 4.86 -4.24
C LEU A 8 -13.97 3.84 -3.11
N PRO A 9 -13.81 2.53 -3.38
CA PRO A 9 -13.93 1.52 -2.34
C PRO A 9 -12.80 1.66 -1.32
N HIS A 10 -13.13 1.48 -0.04
CA HIS A 10 -12.14 1.39 1.03
C HIS A 10 -11.46 0.03 0.97
N VAL A 11 -10.13 0.04 0.97
CA VAL A 11 -9.29 -1.17 0.87
C VAL A 11 -8.18 -1.13 1.90
N ILE A 12 -7.79 -2.31 2.37
CA ILE A 12 -6.64 -2.52 3.25
C ILE A 12 -5.41 -2.73 2.37
N ILE A 13 -4.32 -2.05 2.69
CA ILE A 13 -3.04 -2.24 2.01
C ILE A 13 -2.27 -3.33 2.74
N GLY A 14 -2.08 -4.46 2.07
CA GLY A 14 -1.32 -5.60 2.58
C GLY A 14 0.02 -5.74 1.88
N ASP A 15 0.95 -6.40 2.56
CA ASP A 15 2.12 -6.99 1.92
C ASP A 15 1.81 -8.42 1.43
N ASP A 16 2.80 -9.11 0.89
CA ASP A 16 2.60 -10.42 0.29
C ASP A 16 2.31 -11.54 1.30
N ALA A 17 2.60 -11.30 2.58
CA ALA A 17 2.21 -12.18 3.66
C ALA A 17 0.68 -12.39 3.76
N PHE A 18 -0.12 -11.47 3.20
CA PHE A 18 -1.58 -11.57 3.21
C PHE A 18 -2.12 -12.30 1.97
N LYS A 19 -3.16 -13.11 2.19
CA LYS A 19 -3.94 -13.72 1.10
C LYS A 19 -4.63 -12.61 0.29
N LEU A 20 -4.76 -12.84 -1.02
CA LEU A 20 -5.50 -11.92 -1.88
C LEU A 20 -6.98 -12.00 -1.53
N ASP A 21 -7.57 -10.87 -1.14
CA ASP A 21 -8.99 -10.72 -0.84
C ASP A 21 -9.55 -9.52 -1.60
N LYS A 22 -10.86 -9.49 -1.80
CA LYS A 22 -11.55 -8.39 -2.50
C LYS A 22 -11.38 -7.02 -1.82
N HIS A 23 -11.02 -7.00 -0.53
CA HIS A 23 -10.76 -5.77 0.21
C HIS A 23 -9.27 -5.52 0.48
N VAL A 24 -8.37 -6.40 0.03
CA VAL A 24 -6.93 -6.28 0.28
C VAL A 24 -6.18 -6.04 -1.02
N MET A 25 -5.50 -4.90 -1.10
CA MET A 25 -4.55 -4.61 -2.17
C MET A 25 -3.15 -5.01 -1.75
N LYS A 26 -2.48 -5.80 -2.59
CA LYS A 26 -1.10 -6.24 -2.37
C LYS A 26 -0.24 -6.03 -3.61
N PRO A 27 1.09 -5.86 -3.46
CA PRO A 27 1.96 -5.59 -4.60
C PRO A 27 2.00 -6.76 -5.58
N TYR A 28 2.14 -6.46 -6.87
CA TYR A 28 2.51 -7.46 -7.87
C TYR A 28 3.94 -7.92 -7.63
N GLN A 29 4.15 -9.23 -7.48
CA GLN A 29 5.47 -9.77 -7.12
C GLN A 29 6.35 -10.15 -8.32
N LYS A 30 5.73 -10.59 -9.43
CA LYS A 30 6.48 -11.13 -10.56
C LYS A 30 7.09 -9.98 -11.34
N LYS A 31 8.42 -9.82 -11.28
CA LYS A 31 9.16 -8.83 -12.08
C LYS A 31 8.79 -8.87 -13.56
N LYS A 32 8.58 -10.07 -14.12
CA LYS A 32 8.12 -10.24 -15.51
C LYS A 32 6.79 -9.53 -15.78
N GLN A 33 5.81 -9.62 -14.87
CA GLN A 33 4.51 -8.95 -15.03
C GLN A 33 4.63 -7.42 -14.95
N ILE A 34 5.57 -6.90 -14.16
CA ILE A 34 5.82 -5.46 -14.00
C ILE A 34 6.51 -4.88 -15.23
N LEU A 35 7.42 -5.65 -15.84
CA LEU A 35 8.14 -5.26 -17.06
C LEU A 35 7.23 -5.30 -18.29
N GLU A 36 6.26 -6.21 -18.32
CA GLU A 36 5.28 -6.34 -19.40
C GLU A 36 4.16 -5.28 -19.33
N ASP A 37 3.91 -4.66 -18.16
CA ASP A 37 2.82 -3.69 -17.99
C ASP A 37 3.21 -2.55 -17.05
N SER A 38 3.45 -1.37 -17.64
CA SER A 38 3.82 -0.16 -16.92
C SER A 38 2.78 0.27 -15.88
N ASN A 39 1.50 -0.07 -16.05
CA ASN A 39 0.47 0.26 -15.07
C ASN A 39 0.66 -0.51 -13.76
N LYS A 40 1.20 -1.74 -13.82
CA LYS A 40 1.52 -2.54 -12.62
C LYS A 40 2.70 -1.95 -11.88
N ALA A 41 3.69 -1.40 -12.59
CA ALA A 41 4.80 -0.66 -11.98
C ALA A 41 4.30 0.59 -11.24
N VAL A 42 3.42 1.38 -11.88
CA VAL A 42 2.80 2.56 -11.27
C VAL A 42 1.94 2.16 -10.05
N PHE A 43 1.16 1.09 -10.15
CA PHE A 43 0.38 0.56 -9.03
C PHE A 43 1.27 0.19 -7.85
N ASN A 44 2.31 -0.63 -8.07
CA ASN A 44 3.26 -1.01 -7.03
C ASN A 44 3.94 0.21 -6.40
N TYR A 45 4.33 1.20 -7.21
CA TYR A 45 4.92 2.43 -6.70
C TYR A 45 3.97 3.19 -5.77
N ARG A 46 2.69 3.35 -6.16
CA ARG A 46 1.67 4.01 -5.33
C ARG A 46 1.42 3.24 -4.04
N LEU A 47 1.39 1.91 -4.12
CA LEU A 47 1.20 1.05 -2.95
C LEU A 47 2.39 1.14 -1.98
N SER A 48 3.62 1.18 -2.48
CA SER A 48 4.81 1.41 -1.66
C SER A 48 4.85 2.82 -1.05
N ARG A 49 4.39 3.85 -1.77
CA ARG A 49 4.27 5.22 -1.25
C ARG A 49 3.29 5.28 -0.08
N ALA A 50 2.14 4.62 -0.19
CA ALA A 50 1.17 4.55 0.89
C ALA A 50 1.74 3.85 2.14
N ARG A 51 2.43 2.71 1.96
CA ARG A 51 3.09 2.01 3.07
C ARG A 51 4.16 2.83 3.77
N ARG A 52 4.99 3.54 3.00
CA ARG A 52 6.03 4.41 3.58
C ARG A 52 5.43 5.48 4.50
N VAL A 53 4.29 6.06 4.12
CA VAL A 53 3.59 7.04 4.97
C VAL A 53 3.12 6.37 6.25
N THR A 54 2.46 5.21 6.16
CA THR A 54 1.98 4.49 7.35
C THR A 54 3.12 4.09 8.27
N GLU A 55 4.21 3.54 7.75
CA GLU A 55 5.40 3.14 8.52
C GLU A 55 6.06 4.33 9.21
N THR A 56 6.17 5.47 8.51
CA THR A 56 6.73 6.70 9.08
C THR A 56 5.84 7.19 10.23
N THR A 57 4.53 7.19 10.04
CA THR A 57 3.57 7.56 11.09
C THR A 57 3.69 6.61 12.28
N PHE A 58 3.65 5.29 12.05
CA PHE A 58 3.82 4.33 13.14
C PHE A 58 5.14 4.53 13.87
N GLY A 59 6.27 4.77 13.18
CA GLY A 59 7.55 5.08 13.82
C GLY A 59 7.49 6.28 14.76
N ILE A 60 6.82 7.36 14.36
CA ILE A 60 6.59 8.53 15.22
C ILE A 60 5.74 8.16 16.43
N PHE A 61 4.67 7.38 16.22
CA PHE A 61 3.80 6.91 17.29
C PHE A 61 4.53 5.99 18.29
N CYS A 62 5.36 5.05 17.80
CA CYS A 62 6.22 4.20 18.62
C CYS A 62 7.15 5.05 19.49
N HIS A 63 7.80 6.05 18.89
CA HIS A 63 8.74 6.92 19.59
C HIS A 63 8.05 7.81 20.64
N THR A 64 6.93 8.42 20.26
CA THR A 64 6.24 9.43 21.06
C THR A 64 5.47 8.81 22.21
N PHE A 65 4.75 7.73 21.93
CA PHE A 65 3.80 7.16 22.87
C PHE A 65 4.23 5.80 23.42
N ARG A 66 5.34 5.22 22.93
CA ARG A 66 5.86 3.90 23.36
C ARG A 66 4.85 2.75 23.22
N ILE A 67 3.87 2.87 22.32
CA ILE A 67 2.73 1.92 22.19
C ILE A 67 3.05 0.73 21.28
N PHE A 68 4.23 0.68 20.68
CA PHE A 68 4.68 -0.45 19.88
C PHE A 68 6.16 -0.66 20.15
N LEU A 69 6.52 -1.83 20.71
CA LEU A 69 7.92 -2.22 20.80
C LEU A 69 8.43 -2.42 19.36
N PRO A 70 9.58 -1.84 18.99
CA PRO A 70 10.22 -2.18 17.73
C PRO A 70 10.62 -3.66 17.80
N LEU A 71 10.11 -4.46 16.87
CA LEU A 71 10.64 -5.79 16.58
C LEU A 71 11.95 -5.66 15.81
#